data_AF-A0A0Q9PLV2-F1
#
_entry.id   AF-A0A0Q9PLV2-F1
#
_cell.length_a   1.000
_cell.length_b   1.000
_cell.length_c   1.000
_cell.angle_alpha   90.00
_cell.angle_beta   90.00
_cell.angle_gamma   90.00
#
_symmetry.space_group_name_H-M   'P 1'
#
loop_
_entity.id
_entity.type
_entity.pdbx_description
1 polymer ?
#
loop_
_entity_poly.entity_id
_entity_poly.type
_entity_poly.pdbx_seq_one_letter_code
_entity_poly.pdbx_strand_id
1 'polypeptide(L)'
;MTMQRWLIAAAITCVAATGCSKADGEATTTTRRPQQAGQGTNPLITAGHLAGVEVAGLSGDQHAMQAHVNAMHKNMMRDMRLVDPSRRIDHEAARAAVRPLQGVQSAVWIDNANLLVMVGGGQYRSMAMIDNVCLALEPLGDTLSVVVNVQDVMAATSEDADTLSRNCQLGAGERAMFQQKRQVDVLDPEVRRVFRVQQEAGK
;
A
#
# COMPACT_ATOMS: atom_id res chain seq x y z
N MET A 1 -33.41 -70.81 -39.48
CA MET A 1 -33.47 -69.55 -40.26
C MET A 1 -33.02 -68.43 -39.33
N THR A 2 -31.73 -68.07 -39.35
CA THR A 2 -31.17 -66.88 -40.03
C THR A 2 -31.72 -65.58 -39.41
N MET A 3 -30.94 -64.62 -38.92
CA MET A 3 -29.61 -64.19 -39.34
C MET A 3 -29.02 -63.22 -38.30
N GLN A 4 -27.73 -63.38 -38.08
CA GLN A 4 -26.80 -62.47 -37.42
C GLN A 4 -26.52 -61.27 -38.34
N ARG A 5 -26.62 -60.04 -37.83
CA ARG A 5 -25.99 -58.84 -38.44
C ARG A 5 -25.38 -57.96 -37.35
N TRP A 6 -24.10 -57.67 -37.54
CA TRP A 6 -23.19 -56.92 -36.69
C TRP A 6 -23.16 -55.41 -37.01
N LEU A 7 -22.47 -54.65 -36.14
CA LEU A 7 -21.88 -53.30 -36.29
C LEU A 7 -22.89 -52.14 -36.11
N ILE A 8 -22.66 -51.05 -35.38
CA ILE A 8 -21.45 -50.22 -35.22
C ILE A 8 -21.47 -49.53 -33.83
N ALA A 9 -20.28 -49.39 -33.25
CA ALA A 9 -19.99 -48.65 -32.03
C ALA A 9 -20.09 -47.11 -32.21
N ALA A 10 -20.62 -46.43 -31.20
CA ALA A 10 -20.22 -45.06 -30.86
C ALA A 10 -20.60 -44.78 -29.39
N ALA A 11 -19.78 -45.29 -28.47
CA ALA A 11 -19.77 -44.81 -27.10
C ALA A 11 -19.13 -43.43 -27.09
N ILE A 12 -19.96 -42.38 -27.09
CA ILE A 12 -19.50 -41.01 -26.82
C ILE A 12 -19.38 -40.90 -25.30
N THR A 13 -18.19 -41.23 -24.81
CA THR A 13 -17.74 -40.93 -23.46
C THR A 13 -17.56 -39.42 -23.34
N CYS A 14 -18.56 -38.74 -22.78
CA CYS A 14 -18.39 -37.38 -22.26
C CYS A 14 -17.40 -37.43 -21.10
N VAL A 15 -16.12 -37.22 -21.38
CA VAL A 15 -15.12 -36.89 -20.34
C VAL A 15 -15.45 -35.48 -19.87
N ALA A 16 -16.25 -35.39 -18.81
CA ALA A 16 -16.29 -34.21 -17.97
C ALA A 16 -14.92 -34.08 -17.31
N ALA A 17 -14.01 -33.33 -17.95
CA ALA A 17 -12.80 -32.87 -17.30
C ALA A 17 -13.23 -31.88 -16.21
N THR A 18 -13.50 -32.41 -15.02
CA THR A 18 -13.42 -31.68 -13.77
C THR A 18 -11.97 -31.25 -13.59
N GLY A 19 -11.60 -30.16 -14.26
CA GLY A 19 -10.35 -29.44 -14.04
C GLY A 19 -10.41 -28.72 -12.71
N CYS A 20 -10.52 -29.48 -11.61
CA CYS A 20 -10.05 -29.04 -10.31
C CYS A 20 -8.52 -29.08 -10.37
N SER A 21 -7.93 -28.07 -11.01
CA SER A 21 -6.51 -27.79 -10.86
C SER A 21 -6.29 -27.35 -9.42
N LYS A 22 -5.91 -28.33 -8.61
CA LYS A 22 -5.37 -28.23 -7.28
C LYS A 22 -4.40 -27.05 -7.23
N ALA A 23 -4.78 -26.01 -6.49
CA ALA A 23 -3.94 -24.85 -6.23
C ALA A 23 -2.87 -25.24 -5.20
N ASP A 24 -1.90 -26.05 -5.64
CA ASP A 24 -0.62 -26.23 -4.95
C ASP A 24 0.42 -25.41 -5.71
N GLY A 25 0.24 -24.09 -5.64
CA GLY A 25 1.29 -23.13 -5.94
C GLY A 25 1.54 -22.37 -4.66
N GLU A 26 2.67 -22.66 -4.01
CA GLU A 26 3.21 -21.89 -2.90
C GLU A 26 2.90 -20.42 -3.10
N ALA A 27 1.99 -19.89 -2.27
CA ALA A 27 1.93 -18.47 -2.03
C ALA A 27 3.29 -18.14 -1.44
N THR A 28 4.22 -17.68 -2.28
CA THR A 28 5.28 -16.78 -1.85
C THR A 28 4.52 -15.74 -1.05
N THR A 29 4.67 -15.76 0.28
CA THR A 29 4.23 -14.68 1.16
C THR A 29 5.05 -13.47 0.77
N THR A 30 4.67 -12.89 -0.36
CA THR A 30 5.09 -11.58 -0.80
C THR A 30 4.47 -10.70 0.26
N THR A 31 5.27 -10.30 1.25
CA THR A 31 4.84 -9.40 2.31
C THR A 31 4.08 -8.28 1.63
N ARG A 32 2.77 -8.21 1.87
CA ARG A 32 1.89 -7.28 1.16
C ARG A 32 2.48 -5.89 1.36
N ARG A 33 2.83 -5.21 0.28
CA ARG A 33 3.28 -3.82 0.35
C ARG A 33 2.11 -2.89 0.08
N PRO A 34 2.12 -1.69 0.68
CA PRO A 34 1.18 -0.65 0.30
C PRO A 34 1.23 -0.38 -1.20
N GLN A 35 0.12 0.11 -1.75
CA GLN A 35 0.09 0.61 -3.12
C GLN A 35 1.22 1.63 -3.35
N GLN A 36 1.84 1.58 -4.54
CA GLN A 36 2.95 2.46 -4.90
C GLN A 36 2.49 3.50 -5.92
N ALA A 37 2.99 4.72 -5.78
CA ALA A 37 2.74 5.86 -6.64
C ALA A 37 4.01 6.26 -7.39
N GLY A 38 3.86 7.03 -8.48
CA GLY A 38 5.01 7.51 -9.24
C GLY A 38 5.76 6.47 -10.07
N GLN A 39 5.16 5.31 -10.35
CA GLN A 39 5.77 4.25 -11.17
C GLN A 39 5.58 4.47 -12.68
N GLY A 40 4.90 5.55 -13.07
CA GLY A 40 4.49 5.81 -14.46
C GLY A 40 3.30 4.95 -14.88
N THR A 41 2.67 5.33 -15.99
CA THR A 41 1.45 4.65 -16.48
C THR A 41 1.74 3.19 -16.80
N ASN A 42 1.10 2.28 -16.09
CA ASN A 42 1.19 0.85 -16.40
C ASN A 42 0.32 0.54 -17.65
N PRO A 43 0.93 0.16 -18.78
CA PRO A 43 0.21 -0.03 -20.04
C PRO A 43 -0.77 -1.21 -19.98
N LEU A 44 -0.46 -2.25 -19.20
CA LEU A 44 -1.31 -3.42 -19.05
C LEU A 44 -2.57 -3.11 -18.24
N ILE A 45 -2.42 -2.37 -17.14
CA ILE A 45 -3.56 -1.91 -16.35
C ILE A 45 -4.45 -0.97 -17.17
N THR A 46 -3.83 -0.06 -17.93
CA THR A 46 -4.56 0.87 -18.81
C THR A 46 -5.32 0.12 -19.92
N ALA A 47 -4.68 -0.83 -20.59
CA ALA A 47 -5.31 -1.67 -21.61
C ALA A 47 -6.49 -2.47 -21.03
N GLY A 48 -6.34 -3.01 -19.81
CA GLY A 48 -7.43 -3.71 -19.12
C GLY A 48 -8.64 -2.81 -18.86
N HIS A 49 -8.44 -1.55 -18.47
CA HIS A 49 -9.54 -0.61 -18.34
C HIS A 49 -10.19 -0.25 -19.67
N LEU A 50 -9.41 -0.07 -20.74
CA LEU A 50 -9.94 0.23 -22.08
C LEU A 50 -10.80 -0.93 -22.62
N ALA A 51 -10.34 -2.17 -22.46
CA ALA A 51 -11.12 -3.36 -22.81
C ALA A 51 -12.42 -3.45 -21.99
N GLY A 52 -12.34 -3.12 -20.69
CA GLY A 52 -13.53 -3.05 -19.82
C GLY A 52 -14.55 -1.99 -20.26
N VAL A 53 -14.07 -0.82 -20.69
CA VAL A 53 -14.92 0.25 -21.28
C VAL A 53 -15.61 -0.25 -22.54
N GLU A 54 -14.89 -0.92 -23.44
CA GLU A 54 -15.46 -1.44 -24.68
C GLU A 54 -16.55 -2.48 -24.41
N VAL A 55 -16.27 -3.46 -23.54
CA VAL A 55 -17.25 -4.49 -23.15
C VAL A 55 -18.48 -3.84 -22.50
N ALA A 56 -18.29 -2.88 -21.60
CA ALA A 56 -19.39 -2.16 -20.95
C ALA A 56 -20.19 -1.30 -21.95
N GLY A 57 -19.53 -0.71 -22.94
CA GLY A 57 -20.18 0.03 -24.02
C GLY A 57 -21.05 -0.87 -24.90
N LEU A 58 -20.56 -2.07 -25.24
CA LEU A 58 -21.30 -3.06 -26.01
C LEU A 58 -22.50 -3.64 -25.25
N SER A 59 -22.39 -3.79 -23.92
CA SER A 59 -23.49 -4.27 -23.07
C SER A 59 -24.47 -3.17 -22.66
N GLY A 60 -24.16 -1.90 -22.91
CA GLY A 60 -24.93 -0.75 -22.44
C GLY A 60 -24.80 -0.47 -20.94
N ASP A 61 -23.82 -1.08 -20.26
CA ASP A 61 -23.57 -0.88 -18.83
C ASP A 61 -22.81 0.43 -18.58
N GLN A 62 -23.56 1.52 -18.48
CA GLN A 62 -23.01 2.85 -18.24
C GLN A 62 -22.27 2.96 -16.89
N HIS A 63 -22.69 2.19 -15.87
CA HIS A 63 -22.05 2.21 -14.56
C HIS A 63 -20.68 1.54 -14.62
N ALA A 64 -20.57 0.38 -15.27
CA ALA A 64 -19.29 -0.27 -15.48
C ALA A 64 -18.34 0.60 -16.31
N MET A 65 -18.85 1.20 -17.40
CA MET A 65 -18.06 2.13 -18.22
C MET A 65 -17.50 3.28 -17.39
N GLN A 66 -18.34 3.96 -16.61
CA GLN A 66 -17.91 5.06 -15.74
C GLN A 66 -16.90 4.60 -14.68
N ALA A 67 -17.05 3.39 -14.13
CA ALA A 67 -16.13 2.83 -13.16
C ALA A 67 -14.73 2.63 -13.76
N HIS A 68 -14.62 2.11 -14.98
CA HIS A 68 -13.32 1.94 -15.66
C HIS A 68 -12.66 3.29 -15.98
N VAL A 69 -13.42 4.29 -16.46
CA VAL A 69 -12.90 5.64 -16.71
C VAL A 69 -12.40 6.29 -15.42
N ASN A 70 -13.18 6.22 -14.34
CA ASN A 70 -12.80 6.74 -13.04
C ASN A 70 -11.55 6.05 -12.49
N ALA A 71 -11.41 4.74 -12.68
CA ALA A 71 -10.24 3.99 -12.25
C ALA A 71 -8.98 4.38 -13.04
N MET A 72 -9.09 4.59 -14.35
CA MET A 72 -7.98 5.14 -15.16
C MET A 72 -7.55 6.52 -14.68
N HIS A 73 -8.51 7.42 -14.44
CA HIS A 73 -8.21 8.76 -13.91
C HIS A 73 -7.48 8.69 -12.56
N LYS A 74 -7.93 7.82 -11.65
CA LYS A 74 -7.26 7.60 -10.35
C LYS A 74 -5.84 7.06 -10.51
N ASN A 75 -5.62 6.10 -11.40
CA ASN A 75 -4.28 5.57 -11.69
C ASN A 75 -3.36 6.69 -12.20
N MET A 76 -3.83 7.50 -13.15
CA MET A 76 -3.08 8.64 -13.70
C MET A 76 -2.70 9.64 -12.60
N MET A 77 -3.65 10.04 -11.75
CA MET A 77 -3.40 10.96 -10.64
C MET A 77 -2.34 10.41 -9.67
N ARG A 78 -2.45 9.13 -9.31
CA ARG A 78 -1.48 8.45 -8.46
C ARG A 78 -0.08 8.40 -9.09
N ASP A 79 0.01 8.15 -10.40
CA ASP A 79 1.28 8.14 -11.13
C ASP A 79 1.92 9.53 -11.17
N MET A 80 1.10 10.59 -11.23
CA MET A 80 1.54 11.98 -11.07
C MET A 80 1.84 12.38 -9.62
N ARG A 81 1.71 11.45 -8.66
CA ARG A 81 1.87 11.70 -7.21
C ARG A 81 0.91 12.78 -6.70
N LEU A 82 -0.27 12.90 -7.31
CA LEU A 82 -1.33 13.82 -6.90
C LEU A 82 -2.28 13.14 -5.91
N VAL A 83 -2.47 13.78 -4.77
CA VAL A 83 -3.42 13.34 -3.74
C VAL A 83 -4.86 13.49 -4.23
N ASP A 84 -5.70 12.52 -3.93
CA ASP A 84 -7.14 12.58 -4.17
C ASP A 84 -7.87 13.23 -2.97
N PRO A 85 -8.28 14.51 -3.05
CA PRO A 85 -8.93 15.21 -1.94
C PRO A 85 -10.32 14.68 -1.62
N SER A 86 -10.94 13.89 -2.50
CA SER A 86 -12.25 13.28 -2.25
C SER A 86 -12.16 12.06 -1.33
N ARG A 87 -10.95 11.51 -1.13
CA ARG A 87 -10.68 10.32 -0.32
C ARG A 87 -9.81 10.65 0.90
N ARG A 88 -10.11 11.76 1.57
CA ARG A 88 -9.40 12.13 2.81
C ARG A 88 -9.62 11.08 3.89
N ILE A 89 -8.54 10.77 4.59
CA ILE A 89 -8.57 9.86 5.73
C ILE A 89 -8.99 10.64 6.98
N ASP A 90 -10.02 10.14 7.67
CA ASP A 90 -10.40 10.68 8.97
C ASP A 90 -9.31 10.40 10.01
N HIS A 91 -8.93 11.42 10.77
CA HIS A 91 -7.79 11.34 11.68
C HIS A 91 -8.02 10.36 12.83
N GLU A 92 -9.24 10.33 13.38
CA GLU A 92 -9.58 9.44 14.50
C GLU A 92 -9.77 8.01 14.03
N ALA A 93 -10.36 7.80 12.85
CA ALA A 93 -10.43 6.50 12.21
C ALA A 93 -9.03 5.94 11.93
N ALA A 94 -8.11 6.77 11.43
CA ALA A 94 -6.71 6.38 11.24
C ALA A 94 -6.04 5.98 12.55
N ARG A 95 -6.20 6.79 13.61
CA ARG A 95 -5.67 6.48 14.94
C ARG A 95 -6.23 5.16 15.46
N ALA A 96 -7.52 4.93 15.30
CA ALA A 96 -8.18 3.68 15.71
C ALA A 96 -7.68 2.47 14.92
N ALA A 97 -7.44 2.61 13.61
CA ALA A 97 -6.92 1.54 12.75
C ALA A 97 -5.46 1.18 13.05
N VAL A 98 -4.65 2.16 13.47
CA VAL A 98 -3.21 1.96 13.78
C VAL A 98 -2.99 1.44 15.20
N ARG A 99 -3.81 1.83 16.16
CA ARG A 99 -3.71 1.42 17.57
C ARG A 99 -3.54 -0.10 17.81
N PRO A 100 -4.23 -1.02 17.11
CA PRO A 100 -4.08 -2.46 17.36
C PRO A 100 -2.80 -3.07 16.78
N LEU A 101 -2.00 -2.33 16.01
CA LEU A 101 -0.76 -2.87 15.44
C LEU A 101 0.25 -3.18 16.55
N GLN A 102 0.92 -4.32 16.42
CA GLN A 102 1.88 -4.78 17.43
C GLN A 102 3.01 -3.77 17.61
N GLY A 103 3.34 -3.45 18.87
CA GLY A 103 4.42 -2.52 19.20
C GLY A 103 4.01 -1.05 19.17
N VAL A 104 2.85 -0.69 18.61
CA VAL A 104 2.31 0.67 18.68
C VAL A 104 1.82 0.96 20.10
N GLN A 105 2.34 2.03 20.71
CA GLN A 105 1.84 2.55 21.98
C GLN A 105 0.82 3.67 21.77
N SER A 106 1.07 4.53 20.79
CA SER A 106 0.12 5.58 20.43
C SER A 106 0.35 6.08 18.99
N ALA A 107 -0.68 6.73 18.45
CA ALA A 107 -0.64 7.38 17.15
C ALA A 107 -1.32 8.75 17.26
N VAL A 108 -0.67 9.79 16.72
CA VAL A 108 -1.10 11.19 16.84
C VAL A 108 -0.84 11.92 15.54
N TRP A 109 -1.78 12.75 15.10
CA TRP A 109 -1.58 13.63 13.95
C TRP A 109 -0.85 14.90 14.37
N ILE A 110 0.24 15.22 13.67
CA ILE A 110 0.98 16.48 13.84
C ILE A 110 0.29 17.60 13.05
N ASP A 111 -0.18 17.26 11.85
CA ASP A 111 -0.92 18.14 10.94
C ASP A 111 -1.82 17.26 10.03
N ASN A 112 -2.35 17.82 8.93
CA ASN A 112 -3.25 17.10 8.02
C ASN A 112 -2.59 15.99 7.18
N ALA A 113 -1.25 15.88 7.20
CA ALA A 113 -0.51 14.94 6.36
C ALA A 113 0.46 14.07 7.16
N ASN A 114 0.89 14.49 8.34
CA ASN A 114 1.93 13.82 9.12
C ASN A 114 1.31 13.09 10.32
N LEU A 115 1.34 11.76 10.26
CA LEU A 115 0.98 10.87 11.36
C LEU A 115 2.24 10.45 12.12
N LEU A 116 2.30 10.73 13.42
CA LEU A 116 3.32 10.23 14.34
C LEU A 116 2.83 8.94 15.00
N VAL A 117 3.63 7.89 14.93
CA VAL A 117 3.39 6.59 15.54
C VAL A 117 4.52 6.32 16.53
N MET A 118 4.17 6.29 17.81
CA MET A 118 5.08 5.98 18.89
C MET A 118 5.07 4.49 19.17
N VAL A 119 6.23 3.87 19.17
CA VAL A 119 6.40 2.43 19.34
C VAL A 119 7.23 2.08 20.56
N GLY A 120 6.98 0.91 21.14
CA GLY A 120 7.68 0.40 22.32
C GLY A 120 8.86 -0.49 21.98
N GLY A 121 9.97 0.09 21.54
CA GLY A 121 11.23 -0.60 21.27
C GLY A 121 11.74 -0.42 19.84
N GLY A 122 13.05 -0.31 19.72
CA GLY A 122 13.75 0.01 18.46
C GLY A 122 13.50 -0.99 17.33
N GLN A 123 13.15 -2.25 17.63
CA GLN A 123 12.77 -3.23 16.61
C GLN A 123 11.51 -2.85 15.83
N TYR A 124 10.63 -2.05 16.45
CA TYR A 124 9.42 -1.54 15.81
C TYR A 124 9.65 -0.23 15.07
N ARG A 125 10.78 0.45 15.29
CA ARG A 125 11.20 1.63 14.52
C ARG A 125 11.79 1.20 13.19
N SER A 126 10.94 0.68 12.31
CA SER A 126 11.35 0.05 11.05
C SER A 126 10.45 0.43 9.87
N MET A 127 10.96 0.25 8.66
CA MET A 127 10.16 0.45 7.44
C MET A 127 9.00 -0.54 7.35
N ALA A 128 9.15 -1.73 7.95
CA ALA A 128 8.07 -2.70 8.05
C ALA A 128 6.91 -2.21 8.93
N MET A 129 7.21 -1.48 10.02
CA MET A 129 6.15 -0.82 10.80
C MET A 129 5.42 0.23 9.97
N ILE A 130 6.15 1.03 9.20
CA ILE A 130 5.53 1.99 8.27
C ILE A 130 4.64 1.27 7.25
N ASP A 131 5.11 0.17 6.66
CA ASP A 131 4.31 -0.65 5.73
C ASP A 131 3.00 -1.13 6.40
N ASN A 132 3.09 -1.65 7.63
CA ASN A 132 1.92 -2.11 8.39
C ASN A 132 0.92 -0.98 8.69
N VAL A 133 1.42 0.18 9.09
CA VAL A 133 0.60 1.38 9.31
C VAL A 133 -0.09 1.77 8.01
N CYS A 134 0.64 1.84 6.90
CA CYS A 134 0.08 2.23 5.61
C CYS A 134 -1.00 1.26 5.13
N LEU A 135 -0.79 -0.05 5.29
CA LEU A 135 -1.80 -1.08 5.00
C LEU A 135 -3.07 -0.91 5.85
N ALA A 136 -2.93 -0.57 7.13
CA ALA A 136 -4.08 -0.30 8.00
C ALA A 136 -4.88 0.93 7.56
N LEU A 137 -4.23 1.89 6.90
CA LEU A 137 -4.85 3.13 6.41
C LEU A 137 -5.46 3.01 5.00
N GLU A 138 -5.00 2.09 4.15
CA GLU A 138 -5.52 1.87 2.78
C GLU A 138 -7.06 1.81 2.67
N PRO A 139 -7.78 1.08 3.53
CA PRO A 139 -9.24 1.00 3.42
C PRO A 139 -9.94 2.31 3.79
N LEU A 140 -9.26 3.23 4.49
CA LEU A 140 -9.87 4.47 4.98
C LEU A 140 -9.83 5.61 3.96
N GLY A 141 -8.93 5.57 2.97
CA GLY A 141 -8.81 6.67 2.01
C GLY A 141 -7.53 6.62 1.17
N ASP A 142 -7.14 7.78 0.66
CA ASP A 142 -5.92 7.94 -0.12
C ASP A 142 -4.70 8.14 0.78
N THR A 143 -3.92 7.07 0.93
CA THR A 143 -2.70 7.05 1.75
C THR A 143 -1.55 7.87 1.16
N LEU A 144 -1.63 8.30 -0.11
CA LEU A 144 -0.65 9.21 -0.69
C LEU A 144 -0.63 10.57 0.03
N SER A 145 -1.75 10.94 0.67
CA SER A 145 -1.85 12.12 1.53
C SER A 145 -1.07 12.01 2.84
N VAL A 146 -0.65 10.80 3.24
CA VAL A 146 -0.11 10.50 4.57
C VAL A 146 1.38 10.21 4.53
N VAL A 147 2.09 10.87 5.44
CA VAL A 147 3.47 10.58 5.80
C VAL A 147 3.46 10.04 7.21
N VAL A 148 3.96 8.81 7.34
CA VAL A 148 4.10 8.12 8.62
C VAL A 148 5.47 8.44 9.17
N ASN A 149 5.50 8.79 10.46
CA ASN A 149 6.68 9.11 11.24
C ASN A 149 6.69 8.13 12.42
N VAL A 150 7.71 7.31 12.56
CA VAL A 150 7.81 6.30 13.62
C VAL A 150 8.92 6.69 14.58
N GLN A 151 8.62 6.73 15.87
CA GLN A 151 9.57 7.04 16.93
C GLN A 151 9.51 5.98 18.03
N ASP A 152 10.67 5.54 18.51
CA ASP A 152 10.75 4.67 19.69
C ASP A 152 10.70 5.53 20.97
N VAL A 153 9.70 5.29 21.80
CA VAL A 153 9.55 6.00 23.09
C VAL A 153 10.43 5.43 24.19
N MET A 154 11.04 4.27 23.97
CA MET A 154 11.96 3.60 24.90
C MET A 154 13.43 3.90 24.57
N ALA A 155 13.69 4.78 23.60
CA ALA A 155 15.02 5.17 23.19
C ALA A 155 15.82 5.75 24.37
N ALA A 156 16.98 5.15 24.65
CA ALA A 156 17.90 5.62 25.69
C ALA A 156 18.96 6.60 25.15
N THR A 157 19.09 6.70 23.83
CA THR A 157 20.03 7.59 23.15
C THR A 157 19.30 8.53 22.18
N SER A 158 19.95 9.64 21.82
CA SER A 158 19.37 10.57 20.84
C SER A 158 19.21 9.95 19.45
N GLU A 159 20.07 9.01 19.07
CA GLU A 159 20.02 8.33 17.77
C GLU A 159 18.86 7.32 17.71
N ASP A 160 18.61 6.63 18.82
CA ASP A 160 17.47 5.72 18.92
C ASP A 160 16.13 6.48 18.94
N ALA A 161 16.15 7.74 19.39
CA ALA A 161 14.99 8.64 19.40
C ALA A 161 14.71 9.28 18.04
N ASP A 162 15.57 9.08 17.04
CA ASP A 162 15.40 9.64 15.70
C ASP A 162 14.13 9.11 15.03
N THR A 163 13.39 10.01 14.40
CA THR A 163 12.16 9.65 13.70
C THR A 163 12.47 8.98 12.37
N LEU A 164 11.87 7.81 12.13
CA LEU A 164 11.87 7.17 10.82
C LEU A 164 10.62 7.58 10.03
N SER A 165 10.79 8.20 8.86
CA SER A 165 9.66 8.77 8.11
C SER A 165 9.58 8.33 6.65
N ARG A 166 8.37 8.04 6.16
CA ARG A 166 8.09 7.79 4.74
C ARG A 166 6.63 8.09 4.39
N ASN A 167 6.38 8.53 3.15
CA ASN A 167 5.04 8.52 2.58
C ASN A 167 4.54 7.08 2.38
N CYS A 168 3.24 6.85 2.47
CA CYS A 168 2.70 5.51 2.36
C CYS A 168 2.78 4.88 0.96
N GLN A 169 2.85 5.68 -0.10
CA GLN A 169 2.89 5.17 -1.47
C GLN A 169 4.19 5.51 -2.21
N LEU A 170 5.15 6.16 -1.56
CA LEU A 170 6.40 6.61 -2.21
C LEU A 170 7.63 6.09 -1.48
N GLY A 171 8.78 6.20 -2.14
CA GLY A 171 10.08 5.83 -1.59
C GLY A 171 10.50 6.68 -0.38
N ALA A 172 11.57 6.24 0.28
CA ALA A 172 12.18 7.00 1.37
C ALA A 172 12.59 8.40 0.90
N GLY A 173 12.19 9.43 1.66
CA GLY A 173 12.47 10.83 1.32
C GLY A 173 11.57 11.44 0.23
N GLU A 174 10.77 10.63 -0.46
CA GLU A 174 9.83 11.11 -1.47
C GLU A 174 8.52 11.63 -0.83
N ARG A 175 7.84 12.54 -1.54
CA ARG A 175 6.61 13.21 -1.10
C ARG A 175 5.64 13.35 -2.26
N ALA A 176 4.35 13.42 -1.93
CA ALA A 176 3.32 13.74 -2.91
C ALA A 176 3.53 15.16 -3.45
N MET A 177 3.02 15.44 -4.64
CA MET A 177 3.11 16.76 -5.24
C MET A 177 2.44 17.81 -4.33
N PHE A 178 3.10 18.95 -4.13
CA PHE A 178 2.69 20.04 -3.24
C PHE A 178 2.66 19.71 -1.73
N GLN A 179 3.10 18.51 -1.31
CA GLN A 179 3.22 18.18 0.09
C GLN A 179 4.47 18.84 0.70
N GLN A 180 4.29 19.62 1.77
CA GLN A 180 5.41 20.28 2.46
C GLN A 180 6.24 19.28 3.26
N LYS A 181 7.56 19.50 3.31
CA LYS A 181 8.46 18.75 4.20
C LYS A 181 8.28 19.28 5.62
N ARG A 182 7.86 18.41 6.53
CA ARG A 182 7.84 18.69 7.97
C ARG A 182 9.11 18.13 8.61
N GLN A 183 9.80 18.95 9.40
CA GLN A 183 10.84 18.50 10.31
C GLN A 183 10.16 18.05 11.60
N VAL A 184 10.30 16.77 11.95
CA VAL A 184 9.68 16.17 13.13
C VAL A 184 10.68 16.06 14.27
N ASP A 185 11.96 15.83 13.96
CA ASP A 185 13.03 15.84 14.96
C ASP A 185 13.33 17.28 15.42
N VAL A 186 13.53 17.45 16.72
CA VAL A 186 13.85 18.74 17.34
C VAL A 186 15.23 19.26 16.91
N LEU A 187 16.17 18.34 16.67
CA LEU A 187 17.53 18.69 16.25
C LEU A 187 17.76 18.34 14.77
N ASP A 188 18.33 19.31 14.06
CA ASP A 188 18.83 19.08 12.72
C ASP A 188 19.93 17.99 12.71
N PRO A 189 19.97 17.10 11.70
CA PRO A 189 21.01 16.08 11.59
C PRO A 189 22.44 16.61 11.66
N GLU A 190 22.69 17.83 11.15
CA GLU A 190 24.01 18.44 11.21
C GLU A 190 24.39 18.82 12.65
N VAL A 191 23.46 19.41 13.40
CA VAL A 191 23.65 19.78 14.81
C VAL A 191 23.88 18.53 15.66
N ARG A 192 23.15 17.44 15.39
CA ARG A 192 23.36 16.14 16.05
C ARG A 192 24.77 15.57 15.82
N ARG A 193 25.28 15.66 14.58
CA ARG A 193 26.64 15.22 14.26
C ARG A 193 27.69 15.96 15.08
N VAL A 194 27.52 17.27 15.25
CA VAL A 194 28.42 18.09 16.07
C VAL A 194 28.34 17.69 17.55
N PHE A 195 27.14 17.52 18.10
CA PHE A 195 26.96 17.07 19.48
C PHE A 195 27.59 15.69 19.73
N ARG A 196 27.49 14.76 18.78
CA ARG A 196 28.14 13.44 18.88
C ARG A 196 29.66 13.56 18.97
N VAL A 197 30.28 14.30 18.07
CA VAL A 197 31.74 14.50 18.07
C VAL A 197 32.21 15.10 19.40
N GLN A 198 31.43 16.02 19.98
CA GLN A 198 31.75 16.60 21.29
C GLN A 198 31.59 15.61 22.45
N GLN A 199 30.56 14.76 22.44
CA GLN A 199 30.37 13.73 23.46
C GLN A 199 31.42 12.61 23.40
N GLU A 200 31.89 12.28 22.19
CA GLU A 200 32.96 11.31 21.97
C GLU A 200 34.33 11.87 22.37
N ALA A 201 34.59 13.17 22.12
CA ALA A 201 35.84 13.82 22.50
C ALA A 201 35.95 14.13 24.01
N GLY A 202 34.84 14.12 24.74
CA GLY A 202 34.78 14.36 26.19
C GLY A 202 34.84 13.08 27.05
N LYS A 203 34.93 11.90 26.43
CA LYS A 203 35.18 10.61 27.08
C LYS A 203 36.65 10.24 26.94
#